data_AF-A0A0F9SKB0-F1
#
_entry.id   AF-A0A0F9SKB0-F1
#
_cell.length_a   1.000
_cell.length_b   1.000
_cell.length_c   1.000
_cell.angle_alpha   90.00
_cell.angle_beta   90.00
_cell.angle_gamma   90.00
#
_symmetry.space_group_name_H-M   'P 1'
#
loop_
_entity.id
_entity.type
_entity.pdbx_description
1 polymer ?
#
loop_
_entity_poly.entity_id
_entity_poly.type
_entity_poly.pdbx_seq_one_letter_code
_entity_poly.pdbx_strand_id
1 'polypeptide(L)'
;MKTGSAVASRPQTASLVPASFTPENAQEAEELVKRTLGIKDLTQELARLALKLNEESQLMTVDSEADQQAAEMMRGKYAAGLSRVIAAKEQYSKPWYRFFKLVNGCFSLTEDSFGQGKNRMSGLMAGWQRAKEDRARQERDRLQAIQNEKLRKESLKAKSKGLPPPPKKPDVEVSVPRHVGTSTFVKTWNYRITDEDKIPRAYLTPDFAKIKKMVTGGARDQDIPGVEIYQETGVRGG
;
A
#
# COMPACT_ATOMS: atom_id res chain seq x y z
N MET A 1 14.61 -48.21 -2.31
CA MET A 1 13.95 -46.89 -2.12
C MET A 1 15.04 -45.86 -1.84
N LYS A 2 15.35 -44.98 -2.80
CA LYS A 2 16.45 -44.00 -2.69
C LYS A 2 15.92 -42.70 -2.07
N THR A 3 16.26 -42.46 -0.81
CA THR A 3 16.06 -41.17 -0.14
C THR A 3 17.14 -40.21 -0.61
N GLY A 4 16.85 -39.47 -1.69
CA GLY A 4 17.71 -38.39 -2.18
C GLY A 4 17.65 -37.20 -1.23
N SER A 5 18.68 -37.05 -0.40
CA SER A 5 18.89 -35.87 0.44
C SER A 5 19.21 -34.68 -0.45
N ALA A 6 18.21 -33.84 -0.73
CA ALA A 6 18.40 -32.58 -1.44
C ALA A 6 19.12 -31.61 -0.50
N VAL A 7 20.46 -31.54 -0.64
CA VAL A 7 21.28 -30.51 -0.02
C VAL A 7 20.80 -29.17 -0.58
N ALA A 8 20.02 -28.43 0.21
CA ALA A 8 19.58 -27.09 -0.13
C ALA A 8 20.84 -26.22 -0.30
N SER A 9 21.20 -25.96 -1.55
CA SER A 9 22.24 -25.02 -1.95
C SER A 9 22.00 -23.72 -1.20
N ARG A 10 22.95 -23.34 -0.33
CA ARG A 10 22.89 -22.04 0.35
C ARG A 10 22.84 -20.97 -0.73
N PRO A 11 21.85 -20.05 -0.72
CA PRO A 11 21.84 -18.97 -1.68
C PRO A 11 23.18 -18.26 -1.55
N GLN A 12 23.90 -18.12 -2.67
CA GLN A 12 25.11 -17.31 -2.73
C GLN A 12 24.73 -15.96 -2.14
N THR A 13 25.34 -15.62 -1.01
CA THR A 13 25.27 -14.27 -0.43
C THR A 13 25.95 -13.36 -1.42
N ALA A 14 25.18 -12.85 -2.38
CA ALA A 14 25.59 -11.74 -3.22
C ALA A 14 26.14 -10.67 -2.27
N SER A 15 27.33 -10.18 -2.58
CA SER A 15 27.99 -9.10 -1.84
C SER A 15 27.10 -7.86 -1.89
N LEU A 16 26.15 -7.79 -0.96
CA LEU A 16 25.25 -6.66 -0.73
C LEU A 16 26.06 -5.63 0.06
N VAL A 17 27.06 -5.04 -0.58
CA VAL A 17 27.61 -3.78 -0.09
C VAL A 17 26.64 -2.72 -0.60
N PRO A 18 25.73 -2.19 0.23
CA PRO A 18 24.91 -1.07 -0.18
C PRO A 18 25.84 0.08 -0.56
N ALA A 19 25.41 0.96 -1.47
CA ALA A 19 26.11 2.20 -1.74
C ALA A 19 26.40 2.88 -0.40
N SER A 20 27.66 2.87 0.01
CA SER A 20 28.04 3.38 1.31
C SER A 20 27.83 4.88 1.32
N PHE A 21 27.35 5.40 2.44
CA PHE A 21 27.29 6.84 2.64
C PHE A 21 28.73 7.36 2.67
N THR A 22 29.17 7.97 1.57
CA THR A 22 30.54 8.47 1.43
C THR A 22 30.68 9.83 2.14
N PRO A 23 31.91 10.24 2.53
CA PRO A 23 32.16 11.59 3.01
C PRO A 23 31.72 12.68 2.01
N GLU A 24 31.81 12.39 0.70
CA GLU A 24 31.33 13.27 -0.37
C GLU A 24 29.81 13.50 -0.28
N ASN A 25 29.02 12.45 -0.03
CA ASN A 25 27.58 12.57 0.19
C ASN A 25 27.24 13.41 1.43
N ALA A 26 28.08 13.35 2.47
CA ALA A 26 27.93 14.17 3.67
C ALA A 26 28.18 15.66 3.38
N GLN A 27 29.23 15.96 2.62
CA GLN A 27 29.54 17.32 2.16
C GLN A 27 28.43 17.88 1.27
N GLU A 28 27.93 17.07 0.33
CA GLU A 28 26.78 17.45 -0.51
C GLU A 28 25.56 17.78 0.37
N ALA A 29 25.26 16.97 1.38
CA ALA A 29 24.15 17.22 2.29
C ALA A 29 24.29 18.55 3.07
N GLU A 30 25.49 18.85 3.57
CA GLU A 30 25.78 20.14 4.23
C GLU A 30 25.62 21.31 3.27
N GLU A 31 26.07 21.18 2.02
CA GLU A 31 25.84 22.19 0.99
C GLU A 31 24.36 22.37 0.69
N LEU A 32 23.58 21.29 0.62
CA LEU A 32 22.14 21.37 0.40
C LEU A 32 21.44 22.14 1.51
N VAL A 33 21.80 21.87 2.77
CA VAL A 33 21.28 22.63 3.92
C VAL A 33 21.63 24.11 3.79
N LYS A 34 22.89 24.45 3.47
CA LYS A 34 23.29 25.86 3.25
C LYS A 34 22.48 26.51 2.12
N ARG A 35 22.26 25.81 1.01
CA ARG A 35 21.46 26.31 -0.12
C ARG A 35 19.99 26.50 0.25
N THR A 36 19.42 25.69 1.15
CA THR A 36 18.02 25.84 1.57
C THR A 36 17.74 27.14 2.31
N LEU A 37 18.74 27.72 2.98
CA LEU A 37 18.57 28.99 3.68
C LEU A 37 18.22 30.13 2.70
N GLY A 38 18.74 30.09 1.47
CA GLY A 38 18.42 31.07 0.42
C GLY A 38 17.06 30.87 -0.27
N ILE A 39 16.37 29.73 -0.06
CA ILE A 39 15.05 29.47 -0.65
C ILE A 39 14.03 30.48 -0.12
N LYS A 40 14.12 30.85 1.15
CA LYS A 40 13.17 31.77 1.77
C LYS A 40 13.20 33.13 1.08
N ASP A 41 14.37 33.67 0.79
CA ASP A 41 14.50 34.97 0.15
C ASP A 41 14.01 34.93 -1.29
N LEU A 42 14.37 33.89 -2.06
CA LEU A 42 13.90 33.71 -3.43
C LEU A 42 12.38 33.52 -3.50
N THR A 43 11.80 32.72 -2.60
CA THR A 43 10.34 32.51 -2.55
C THR A 43 9.60 33.79 -2.17
N GLN A 44 10.16 34.61 -1.28
CA GLN A 44 9.62 35.93 -0.96
C GLN A 44 9.69 36.89 -2.16
N GLU A 45 10.80 36.90 -2.91
CA GLU A 45 10.93 37.69 -4.14
C GLU A 45 9.87 37.29 -5.18
N LEU A 46 9.74 35.99 -5.46
CA LEU A 46 8.77 35.48 -6.43
C LEU A 46 7.32 35.71 -5.97
N ALA A 47 7.04 35.62 -4.67
CA ALA A 47 5.73 35.94 -4.12
C ALA A 47 5.39 37.42 -4.26
N ARG A 48 6.34 38.33 -4.01
CA ARG A 48 6.16 39.77 -4.25
C ARG A 48 5.91 40.08 -5.73
N LEU A 49 6.65 39.44 -6.63
CA LEU A 49 6.44 39.57 -8.07
C LEU A 49 5.03 39.10 -8.47
N ALA A 50 4.59 37.94 -7.97
CA ALA A 50 3.27 37.40 -8.26
C ALA A 50 2.14 38.31 -7.74
N LEU A 51 2.27 38.85 -6.52
CA LEU A 51 1.31 39.80 -5.95
C LEU A 51 1.22 41.06 -6.82
N LYS A 52 2.37 41.64 -7.19
CA LYS A 52 2.40 42.82 -8.06
C LYS A 52 1.72 42.56 -9.41
N LEU A 53 2.01 41.43 -10.05
CA LEU A 53 1.37 41.06 -11.32
C LEU A 53 -0.15 40.87 -11.16
N ASN A 54 -0.58 40.33 -10.01
CA ASN A 54 -2.00 40.16 -9.69
C ASN A 54 -2.73 41.48 -9.43
N GLU A 55 -2.09 42.43 -8.77
CA GLU A 55 -2.62 43.79 -8.61
C GLU A 55 -2.71 44.51 -9.98
N GLU A 56 -1.68 44.42 -10.81
CA GLU A 56 -1.68 45.00 -12.16
C GLU A 56 -2.78 44.37 -13.05
N SER A 57 -3.03 43.07 -12.95
CA SER A 57 -4.05 42.38 -13.76
C SER A 57 -5.48 42.68 -13.33
N GLN A 58 -5.72 42.90 -12.04
CA GLN A 58 -7.05 43.28 -11.53
C GLN A 58 -7.52 44.65 -12.02
N LEU A 59 -6.59 45.55 -12.33
CA LEU A 59 -6.89 46.88 -12.86
C LEU A 59 -7.06 46.90 -14.39
N MET A 60 -6.73 45.79 -15.06
CA MET A 60 -6.74 45.71 -16.51
C MET A 60 -8.15 45.38 -17.02
N THR A 61 -8.60 46.17 -18.00
CA THR A 61 -9.79 45.91 -18.82
C THR A 61 -9.33 45.76 -20.27
N VAL A 62 -10.07 44.99 -21.08
CA VAL A 62 -9.70 44.69 -22.48
C VAL A 62 -10.82 45.14 -23.39
N ASP A 63 -10.82 46.43 -23.73
CA ASP A 63 -11.86 47.05 -24.57
C ASP A 63 -11.33 47.46 -25.95
N SER A 64 -10.01 47.47 -26.14
CA SER A 64 -9.34 47.84 -27.39
C SER A 64 -8.23 46.87 -27.79
N GLU A 65 -7.78 46.96 -29.04
CA GLU A 65 -6.63 46.19 -29.54
C GLU A 65 -5.33 46.52 -28.77
N ALA A 66 -5.17 47.76 -28.32
CA ALA A 66 -4.04 48.16 -27.47
C ALA A 66 -4.09 47.45 -26.11
N ASP A 67 -5.29 47.31 -25.52
CA ASP A 67 -5.46 46.60 -24.25
C ASP A 67 -5.21 45.09 -24.41
N GLN A 68 -5.58 44.52 -25.56
CA GLN A 68 -5.25 43.13 -25.87
C GLN A 68 -3.73 42.92 -25.91
N GLN A 69 -2.98 43.80 -26.58
CA GLN A 69 -1.51 43.73 -26.60
C GLN A 69 -0.93 43.88 -25.18
N ALA A 70 -1.49 44.77 -24.36
CA ALA A 70 -1.10 44.92 -22.96
C ALA A 70 -1.36 43.65 -22.13
N ALA A 71 -2.51 43.01 -22.33
CA ALA A 71 -2.87 41.74 -21.69
C ALA A 71 -1.95 40.59 -22.13
N GLU A 72 -1.56 40.53 -23.40
CA GLU A 72 -0.60 39.55 -23.89
C GLU A 72 0.80 39.73 -23.29
N MET A 73 1.27 40.97 -23.18
CA MET A 73 2.53 41.28 -22.48
C MET A 73 2.47 40.88 -21.01
N MET A 74 1.36 41.17 -20.32
CA MET A 74 1.15 40.76 -18.93
C MET A 74 1.13 39.24 -18.78
N ARG A 75 0.43 38.52 -19.67
CA ARG A 75 0.46 37.05 -19.73
C ARG A 75 1.88 36.53 -19.91
N GLY A 76 2.70 37.16 -20.75
CA GLY A 76 4.12 36.84 -20.92
C GLY A 76 4.91 36.98 -19.62
N LYS A 77 4.66 38.03 -18.83
CA LYS A 77 5.27 38.20 -17.49
C LYS A 77 4.85 37.09 -16.52
N TYR A 78 3.57 36.70 -16.51
CA TYR A 78 3.08 35.57 -15.70
C TYR A 78 3.76 34.27 -16.08
N ALA A 79 3.85 33.97 -17.38
CA ALA A 79 4.53 32.77 -17.86
C ALA A 79 6.02 32.75 -17.45
N ALA A 80 6.73 33.87 -17.61
CA ALA A 80 8.12 33.99 -17.18
C ALA A 80 8.28 33.82 -15.65
N GLY A 81 7.39 34.44 -14.86
CA GLY A 81 7.35 34.26 -13.41
C GLY A 81 7.12 32.81 -12.99
N LEU A 82 6.18 32.13 -13.65
CA LEU A 82 5.88 30.71 -13.43
C LEU A 82 7.08 29.83 -13.79
N SER A 83 7.72 30.06 -14.94
CA SER A 83 8.94 29.34 -15.32
C SER A 83 10.06 29.51 -14.28
N ARG A 84 10.23 30.71 -13.71
CA ARG A 84 11.19 30.94 -12.61
C ARG A 84 10.83 30.15 -11.36
N VAL A 85 9.55 30.09 -10.98
CA VAL A 85 9.08 29.29 -9.84
C VAL A 85 9.35 27.81 -10.06
N ILE A 86 9.05 27.28 -11.25
CA ILE A 86 9.30 25.88 -11.59
C ILE A 86 10.79 25.57 -11.57
N ALA A 87 11.61 26.40 -12.21
CA ALA A 87 13.07 26.23 -12.24
C ALA A 87 13.67 26.27 -10.83
N ALA A 88 13.26 27.22 -9.99
CA ALA A 88 13.66 27.28 -8.59
C ALA A 88 13.24 26.01 -7.85
N LYS A 89 11.97 25.60 -7.97
CA LYS A 89 11.48 24.36 -7.33
C LYS A 89 12.34 23.17 -7.72
N GLU A 90 12.61 22.96 -9.00
CA GLU A 90 13.44 21.85 -9.46
C GLU A 90 14.88 21.91 -8.95
N GLN A 91 15.49 23.10 -9.00
CA GLN A 91 16.86 23.35 -8.54
C GLN A 91 17.04 22.91 -7.08
N TYR A 92 16.05 23.17 -6.23
CA TYR A 92 16.11 22.78 -4.82
C TYR A 92 15.56 21.37 -4.57
N SER A 93 14.47 20.95 -5.21
CA SER A 93 13.82 19.67 -4.89
C SER A 93 14.58 18.45 -5.42
N LYS A 94 15.23 18.55 -6.60
CA LYS A 94 15.92 17.40 -7.22
C LYS A 94 17.08 16.88 -6.36
N PRO A 95 18.00 17.72 -5.84
CA PRO A 95 19.06 17.25 -4.97
C PRO A 95 18.54 16.66 -3.66
N TRP A 96 17.55 17.29 -3.03
CA TRP A 96 16.90 16.74 -1.83
C TRP A 96 16.29 15.36 -2.07
N TYR A 97 15.62 15.18 -3.21
CA TYR A 97 15.05 13.89 -3.58
C TYR A 97 16.12 12.83 -3.82
N ARG A 98 17.26 13.19 -4.42
CA ARG A 98 18.41 12.30 -4.57
C ARG A 98 18.99 11.90 -3.21
N PHE A 99 19.22 12.87 -2.33
CA PHE A 99 19.69 12.63 -0.96
C PHE A 99 18.73 11.75 -0.18
N PHE A 100 17.42 12.03 -0.23
CA PHE A 100 16.38 11.21 0.40
C PHE A 100 16.41 9.76 -0.10
N LYS A 101 16.53 9.56 -1.42
CA LYS A 101 16.69 8.23 -2.01
C LYS A 101 17.93 7.50 -1.52
N LEU A 102 19.06 8.21 -1.41
CA LEU A 102 20.30 7.64 -0.90
C LEU A 102 20.12 7.17 0.54
N VAL A 103 19.60 8.04 1.42
CA VAL A 103 19.34 7.72 2.83
C VAL A 103 18.42 6.52 2.95
N ASN A 104 17.28 6.51 2.24
CA ASN A 104 16.36 5.37 2.24
C ASN A 104 17.01 4.10 1.70
N GLY A 105 17.87 4.21 0.68
CA GLY A 105 18.62 3.07 0.15
C GLY A 105 19.61 2.48 1.16
N CYS A 106 20.19 3.29 2.05
CA CYS A 106 21.03 2.80 3.13
C CYS A 106 20.23 1.97 4.14
N PHE A 107 18.98 2.35 4.43
CA PHE A 107 18.13 1.65 5.40
C PHE A 107 17.36 0.48 4.79
N SER A 108 17.07 0.49 3.49
CA SER A 108 16.23 -0.53 2.85
C SER A 108 16.78 -1.94 3.03
N LEU A 109 18.10 -2.12 2.95
CA LEU A 109 18.73 -3.44 3.18
C LEU A 109 18.49 -3.95 4.61
N THR A 110 18.59 -3.07 5.60
CA THR A 110 18.36 -3.39 7.00
C THR A 110 16.88 -3.66 7.25
N GLU A 111 15.99 -2.82 6.72
CA GLU A 111 14.54 -3.00 6.78
C GLU A 111 14.11 -4.33 6.15
N ASP A 112 14.64 -4.68 4.98
CA ASP A 112 14.38 -5.94 4.29
C ASP A 112 14.85 -7.13 5.14
N SER A 113 16.03 -7.04 5.76
CA SER A 113 16.57 -8.10 6.62
C SER A 113 15.71 -8.31 7.87
N PHE A 114 15.31 -7.24 8.55
CA PHE A 114 14.39 -7.32 9.68
C PHE A 114 13.00 -7.78 9.25
N GLY A 115 12.51 -7.35 8.09
CA GLY A 115 11.24 -7.77 7.51
C GLY A 115 11.22 -9.28 7.21
N GLN A 116 12.27 -9.80 6.58
CA GLN A 116 12.45 -11.23 6.36
C GLN A 116 12.50 -12.02 7.68
N GLY A 117 13.26 -11.54 8.66
CA GLY A 117 13.34 -12.14 10.00
C GLY A 117 11.97 -12.17 10.70
N LYS A 118 11.25 -11.05 10.71
CA LYS A 118 9.89 -10.93 11.26
C LYS A 118 8.91 -11.87 10.58
N ASN A 119 8.91 -11.93 9.24
CA ASN A 119 8.03 -12.80 8.47
C ASN A 119 8.33 -14.28 8.74
N ARG A 120 9.61 -14.65 8.77
CA ARG A 120 10.03 -16.01 9.13
C ARG A 120 9.56 -16.38 10.54
N MET A 121 9.73 -15.49 11.50
CA MET A 121 9.32 -15.76 12.89
C MET A 121 7.82 -15.85 13.04
N SER A 122 7.07 -14.98 12.37
CA SER A 122 5.61 -15.04 12.31
C SER A 122 5.12 -16.36 11.70
N GLY A 123 5.78 -16.83 10.64
CA GLY A 123 5.49 -18.13 10.02
C GLY A 123 5.74 -19.31 10.96
N LEU A 124 6.84 -19.29 11.73
CA LEU A 124 7.14 -20.33 12.73
C LEU A 124 6.13 -20.33 13.88
N MET A 125 5.74 -19.16 14.39
CA MET A 125 4.71 -19.03 15.40
C MET A 125 3.34 -19.52 14.91
N ALA A 126 2.95 -19.15 13.69
CA ALA A 126 1.71 -19.62 13.08
C ALA A 126 1.72 -21.15 12.85
N GLY A 127 2.85 -21.71 12.40
CA GLY A 127 3.02 -23.15 12.22
C GLY A 127 2.91 -23.93 13.54
N TRP A 128 3.55 -23.44 14.60
CA TRP A 128 3.44 -24.01 15.94
C TRP A 128 2.01 -23.95 16.48
N GLN A 129 1.31 -22.81 16.29
CA GLN A 129 -0.07 -22.65 16.73
C GLN A 129 -1.02 -23.61 16.01
N ARG A 130 -0.86 -23.79 14.68
CA ARG A 130 -1.61 -24.80 13.92
C ARG A 130 -1.35 -26.21 14.44
N ALA A 131 -0.09 -26.59 14.63
CA ALA A 131 0.27 -27.91 15.16
C ALA A 131 -0.29 -28.15 16.57
N LYS A 132 -0.34 -27.11 17.40
CA LYS A 132 -0.98 -27.16 18.73
C LYS A 132 -2.49 -27.36 18.63
N GLU A 133 -3.16 -26.62 17.76
CA GLU A 133 -4.60 -26.77 17.50
C GLU A 133 -4.95 -28.15 16.92
N ASP A 134 -4.12 -28.68 16.02
CA ASP A 134 -4.30 -30.01 15.43
C ASP A 134 -4.13 -31.13 16.47
N ARG A 135 -3.12 -31.04 17.34
CA ARG A 135 -2.95 -31.97 18.47
C ARG A 135 -4.15 -31.90 19.43
N ALA A 136 -4.61 -30.70 19.76
CA ALA A 136 -5.78 -30.52 20.61
C ALA A 136 -7.06 -31.09 19.96
N ARG A 137 -7.19 -30.98 18.64
CA ARG A 137 -8.29 -31.60 17.87
C ARG A 137 -8.21 -33.12 17.91
N GLN A 138 -7.05 -33.70 17.62
CA GLN A 138 -6.85 -35.17 17.64
C GLN A 138 -7.12 -35.76 19.02
N GLU A 139 -6.66 -35.11 20.10
CA GLU A 139 -6.93 -35.58 21.46
C GLU A 139 -8.42 -35.46 21.81
N ARG A 140 -9.09 -34.38 21.39
CA ARG A 140 -10.54 -34.24 21.55
C ARG A 140 -11.30 -35.34 20.82
N ASP A 141 -10.95 -35.61 19.57
CA ASP A 141 -11.59 -36.66 18.76
C ASP A 141 -11.37 -38.05 19.38
N ARG A 142 -10.17 -38.30 19.92
CA ARG A 142 -9.83 -39.54 20.64
C ARG A 142 -10.65 -39.70 21.91
N LEU A 143 -10.74 -38.66 22.75
CA LEU A 143 -11.53 -38.68 23.98
C LEU A 143 -13.02 -38.86 23.69
N GLN A 144 -13.53 -38.18 22.66
CA GLN A 144 -14.91 -38.34 22.20
C GLN A 144 -15.18 -39.78 21.70
N ALA A 145 -14.26 -40.39 20.95
CA ALA A 145 -14.42 -41.78 20.50
C ALA A 145 -14.48 -42.76 21.69
N ILE A 146 -13.60 -42.62 22.68
CA ILE A 146 -13.60 -43.46 23.89
C ILE A 146 -14.91 -43.26 24.68
N GLN A 147 -15.38 -42.03 24.83
CA GLN A 147 -16.63 -41.71 25.52
C GLN A 147 -17.84 -42.29 24.79
N ASN A 148 -17.88 -42.15 23.45
CA ASN A 148 -18.94 -42.72 22.62
C ASN A 148 -18.96 -44.25 22.67
N GLU A 149 -17.80 -44.91 22.68
CA GLU A 149 -17.71 -46.36 22.82
C GLU A 149 -18.20 -46.83 24.20
N LYS A 150 -17.84 -46.13 25.28
CA LYS A 150 -18.33 -46.41 26.64
C LYS A 150 -19.85 -46.27 26.72
N LEU A 151 -20.41 -45.15 26.22
CA LEU A 151 -21.85 -44.92 26.16
C LEU A 151 -22.57 -45.98 25.31
N ARG A 152 -21.98 -46.39 24.18
CA ARG A 152 -22.52 -47.48 23.35
C ARG A 152 -22.55 -48.80 24.12
N LYS A 153 -21.47 -49.17 24.81
CA LYS A 153 -21.41 -50.39 25.64
C LYS A 153 -22.41 -50.34 26.82
N GLU A 154 -22.55 -49.20 27.48
CA GLU A 154 -23.51 -48.99 28.57
C GLU A 154 -24.95 -49.06 28.06
N SER A 155 -25.26 -48.47 26.91
CA SER A 155 -26.60 -48.53 26.31
C SER A 155 -27.00 -49.95 25.93
N LEU A 156 -26.06 -50.76 25.43
CA LEU A 156 -26.29 -52.19 25.15
C LEU A 156 -26.57 -52.98 26.44
N LYS A 157 -25.82 -52.72 27.53
CA LYS A 157 -26.05 -53.34 28.84
C LYS A 157 -27.37 -52.91 29.49
N ALA A 158 -27.78 -51.65 29.32
CA ALA A 158 -29.05 -51.14 29.83
C ALA A 158 -30.23 -51.78 29.09
N LYS A 159 -30.14 -51.87 27.75
CA LYS A 159 -31.12 -52.57 26.90
C LYS A 159 -31.29 -54.03 27.30
N SER A 160 -30.19 -54.75 27.56
CA SER A 160 -30.28 -56.17 27.98
C SER A 160 -30.89 -56.36 29.38
N LYS A 161 -30.92 -55.31 30.21
CA LYS A 161 -31.51 -55.33 31.56
C LYS A 161 -32.90 -54.69 31.64
N GLY A 162 -33.45 -54.19 30.53
CA GLY A 162 -34.74 -53.47 30.52
C GLY A 162 -34.73 -52.10 31.21
N LEU A 163 -33.55 -51.51 31.44
CA LEU A 163 -33.40 -50.19 32.06
C LEU A 163 -33.39 -49.08 30.99
N PRO A 164 -33.90 -47.87 31.30
CA PRO A 164 -33.85 -46.73 30.37
C PRO A 164 -32.40 -46.35 30.04
N PRO A 165 -32.12 -45.84 28.82
CA PRO A 165 -30.77 -45.51 28.39
C PRO A 165 -30.18 -44.36 29.22
N PRO A 166 -28.87 -44.39 29.52
CA PRO A 166 -28.22 -43.34 30.30
C PRO A 166 -28.24 -41.99 29.54
N PRO A 167 -28.38 -40.85 30.26
CA PRO A 167 -28.40 -39.53 29.66
C PRO A 167 -27.05 -39.20 28.98
N LYS A 168 -27.11 -38.51 27.83
CA LYS A 168 -25.93 -38.10 27.07
C LYS A 168 -25.12 -37.10 27.91
N LYS A 169 -23.87 -37.46 28.26
CA LYS A 169 -22.96 -36.55 28.95
C LYS A 169 -22.58 -35.38 28.02
N PRO A 170 -22.41 -34.16 28.55
CA PRO A 170 -22.00 -32.99 27.76
C PRO A 170 -20.62 -33.22 27.11
N ASP A 171 -20.40 -32.56 25.97
CA ASP A 171 -19.13 -32.64 25.24
C ASP A 171 -17.97 -32.12 26.10
N VAL A 172 -16.85 -32.85 26.11
CA VAL A 172 -15.65 -32.47 26.86
C VAL A 172 -15.01 -31.24 26.22
N GLU A 173 -15.13 -30.09 26.87
CA GLU A 173 -14.51 -28.86 26.40
C GLU A 173 -13.02 -28.84 26.76
N VAL A 174 -12.16 -29.04 25.76
CA VAL A 174 -10.72 -28.83 25.91
C VAL A 174 -10.45 -27.32 25.80
N SER A 175 -10.32 -26.65 26.95
CA SER A 175 -9.93 -25.24 27.03
C SER A 175 -8.45 -25.09 26.67
N VAL A 176 -8.17 -24.42 25.54
CA VAL A 176 -6.80 -24.05 25.17
C VAL A 176 -6.53 -22.66 25.75
N PRO A 177 -5.51 -22.48 26.62
CA PRO A 177 -5.14 -21.17 27.16
C PRO A 177 -4.87 -20.21 26.01
N ARG A 178 -5.60 -19.09 25.98
CA ARG A 178 -5.65 -18.20 24.82
C ARG A 178 -4.57 -17.11 24.83
N HIS A 179 -3.81 -16.95 25.91
CA HIS A 179 -2.87 -15.84 26.07
C HIS A 179 -1.50 -16.33 26.51
N VAL A 180 -0.52 -16.24 25.62
CA VAL A 180 0.91 -16.31 25.94
C VAL A 180 1.56 -15.10 25.26
N GLY A 181 1.72 -14.00 26.02
CA GLY A 181 2.36 -12.75 25.57
C GLY A 181 1.42 -11.72 24.90
N THR A 182 2.00 -10.59 24.46
CA THR A 182 1.32 -9.44 23.83
C THR A 182 0.88 -9.70 22.37
N SER A 183 1.14 -10.88 21.82
CA SER A 183 0.82 -11.19 20.42
C SER A 183 -0.62 -11.71 20.31
N THR A 184 -1.48 -10.95 19.62
CA THR A 184 -2.84 -11.38 19.29
C THR A 184 -2.87 -12.01 17.90
N PHE A 185 -3.31 -13.27 17.81
CA PHE A 185 -3.56 -13.91 16.53
C PHE A 185 -4.85 -13.37 15.92
N VAL A 186 -4.77 -12.72 14.76
CA VAL A 186 -5.93 -12.22 14.01
C VAL A 186 -6.20 -13.13 12.82
N LYS A 187 -7.47 -13.51 12.62
CA LYS A 187 -7.91 -14.23 11.43
C LYS A 187 -8.27 -13.22 10.35
N THR A 188 -7.43 -13.11 9.33
CA THR A 188 -7.71 -12.30 8.13
C THR A 188 -8.40 -13.15 7.08
N TRP A 189 -9.59 -12.74 6.64
CA TRP A 189 -10.29 -13.36 5.53
C TRP A 189 -9.82 -12.72 4.23
N ASN A 190 -9.18 -13.51 3.37
CA ASN A 190 -8.81 -13.10 2.02
C ASN A 190 -9.76 -13.77 1.03
N TYR A 191 -10.02 -13.11 -0.09
CA TYR A 191 -10.83 -13.65 -1.19
C TYR A 191 -10.05 -13.53 -2.50
N ARG A 192 -10.41 -14.39 -3.46
CA ARG A 192 -9.96 -14.33 -4.84
C ARG A 192 -11.21 -14.32 -5.71
N ILE A 193 -11.29 -13.38 -6.63
CA ILE A 193 -12.34 -13.35 -7.65
C ILE A 193 -12.03 -14.48 -8.64
N THR A 194 -12.94 -15.44 -8.77
CA THR A 194 -12.82 -16.54 -9.75
C THR A 194 -13.53 -16.23 -11.06
N ASP A 195 -14.57 -15.39 -11.00
CA ASP A 195 -15.42 -15.03 -12.13
C ASP A 195 -15.96 -13.61 -11.89
N GLU A 196 -15.58 -12.67 -12.75
CA GLU A 196 -15.91 -11.25 -12.61
C GLU A 196 -17.37 -10.96 -13.00
N ASP A 197 -17.94 -11.71 -13.95
CA ASP A 197 -19.31 -11.49 -14.47
C ASP A 197 -20.40 -11.82 -13.44
N LYS A 198 -20.05 -12.62 -12.42
CA LYS A 198 -20.95 -12.96 -11.30
C LYS A 198 -20.93 -11.93 -10.18
N ILE A 199 -20.02 -10.96 -10.20
CA ILE A 199 -19.97 -9.92 -9.17
C ILE A 199 -21.14 -8.95 -9.40
N PRO A 200 -22.02 -8.72 -8.40
CA PRO A 200 -23.09 -7.76 -8.56
C PRO A 200 -22.53 -6.38 -8.88
N ARG A 201 -23.16 -5.67 -9.84
CA ARG A 201 -22.68 -4.37 -10.33
C ARG A 201 -22.52 -3.30 -9.23
N ALA A 202 -23.21 -3.45 -8.10
CA ALA A 202 -23.07 -2.60 -6.92
C ALA A 202 -21.67 -2.66 -6.26
N TYR A 203 -20.92 -3.74 -6.48
CA TYR A 203 -19.56 -3.91 -5.96
C TYR A 203 -18.47 -3.63 -7.00
N LEU A 204 -18.87 -3.29 -8.24
CA LEU A 204 -17.95 -2.94 -9.32
C LEU A 204 -17.76 -1.42 -9.37
N THR A 205 -16.50 -0.98 -9.39
CA THR A 205 -16.15 0.44 -9.56
C THR A 205 -15.57 0.64 -10.96
N PRO A 206 -16.09 1.60 -11.75
CA PRO A 206 -15.50 1.94 -13.05
C PRO A 206 -14.04 2.40 -12.94
N ASP A 207 -13.19 1.92 -13.84
CA ASP A 207 -11.80 2.37 -13.93
C ASP A 207 -11.70 3.68 -14.74
N PHE A 208 -11.79 4.80 -14.03
CA PHE A 208 -11.73 6.14 -14.64
C PHE A 208 -10.42 6.40 -15.42
N ALA A 209 -9.31 5.75 -15.04
CA ALA A 209 -8.04 5.93 -15.74
C ALA A 209 -8.07 5.28 -17.13
N LYS A 210 -8.64 4.08 -17.23
CA LYS A 210 -8.86 3.41 -18.53
C LYS A 210 -9.86 4.17 -19.41
N ILE A 211 -10.97 4.64 -18.82
CA ILE A 211 -11.98 5.42 -19.54
C ILE A 211 -11.35 6.70 -20.10
N LYS A 212 -10.60 7.45 -19.27
CA LYS A 212 -9.89 8.66 -19.71
C LYS A 212 -8.91 8.36 -20.85
N LYS A 213 -8.14 7.27 -20.75
CA LYS A 213 -7.19 6.85 -21.78
C LYS A 213 -7.87 6.58 -23.13
N MET A 214 -9.02 5.89 -23.12
CA MET A 214 -9.85 5.67 -24.31
C MET A 214 -10.32 7.00 -24.93
N VAL A 215 -10.92 7.88 -24.13
CA VAL A 215 -11.44 9.19 -24.57
C VAL A 215 -10.33 10.07 -25.17
N THR A 216 -9.13 10.07 -24.55
CA THR A 216 -7.98 10.80 -25.09
C THR A 216 -7.37 10.16 -26.34
N GLY A 217 -7.57 8.86 -26.53
CA GLY A 217 -7.02 8.08 -27.66
C GLY A 217 -7.84 8.17 -28.95
N GLY A 218 -8.86 9.02 -29.02
CA GLY A 218 -9.70 9.20 -30.21
C GLY A 218 -11.02 8.42 -30.19
N ALA A 219 -11.33 7.68 -29.12
CA ALA A 219 -12.65 7.06 -28.92
C ALA A 219 -13.74 8.08 -28.55
N ARG A 220 -13.61 9.34 -28.97
CA ARG A 220 -14.63 10.38 -28.77
C ARG A 220 -15.86 10.11 -29.64
N ASP A 221 -15.64 9.53 -30.82
CA ASP A 221 -16.69 9.14 -31.77
C ASP A 221 -17.18 7.70 -31.52
N GLN A 222 -16.47 6.94 -30.68
CA GLN A 222 -16.87 5.59 -30.28
C GLN A 222 -17.71 5.72 -29.01
N ASP A 223 -19.03 5.67 -29.16
CA ASP A 223 -19.98 5.67 -28.05
C ASP A 223 -19.58 4.61 -27.01
N ILE A 224 -19.18 5.05 -25.81
CA ILE A 224 -18.85 4.17 -24.68
C ILE A 224 -20.15 4.00 -23.89
N PRO A 225 -20.77 2.81 -23.88
CA PRO A 225 -22.07 2.64 -23.25
C PRO A 225 -22.07 3.08 -21.78
N GLY A 226 -22.88 4.09 -21.47
CA GLY A 226 -23.05 4.64 -20.12
C GLY A 226 -22.03 5.70 -19.71
N VAL A 227 -21.23 6.25 -20.64
CA VAL A 227 -20.31 7.38 -20.38
C VAL A 227 -20.62 8.52 -21.35
N GLU A 228 -21.07 9.66 -20.82
CA GLU A 228 -21.25 10.89 -21.59
C GLU A 228 -19.92 11.65 -21.71
N ILE A 229 -19.51 11.98 -22.94
CA ILE A 229 -18.30 12.74 -23.22
C ILE A 229 -18.72 14.17 -23.64
N TYR A 230 -18.33 15.18 -22.86
CA TYR A 230 -18.60 16.58 -23.16
C TYR A 230 -17.30 17.40 -23.24
N GLN A 231 -17.31 18.47 -24.03
CA GLN A 231 -16.19 19.40 -24.20
C GLN A 231 -16.53 20.74 -23.55
N GLU A 232 -15.72 21.16 -22.59
CA GLU A 232 -15.73 22.52 -22.07
C GLU A 232 -14.61 23.32 -22.74
N THR A 233 -14.96 24.44 -23.37
CA THR A 233 -13.98 25.36 -23.97
C THR A 233 -13.54 26.37 -22.93
N GLY A 234 -12.30 26.27 -22.48
CA GLY A 234 -11.66 27.22 -21.57
C GLY A 234 -10.35 27.74 -22.14
N VAL A 235 -9.98 28.98 -21.82
CA VAL A 235 -8.66 29.54 -22.18
C VAL A 235 -7.60 28.86 -21.32
N ARG A 236 -6.82 27.96 -21.92
CA ARG A 236 -5.72 27.29 -21.22
C ARG A 236 -4.46 28.16 -21.31
N GLY A 237 -4.01 28.69 -20.18
CA GLY A 237 -2.69 29.31 -20.07
C GLY A 237 -1.61 28.26 -20.32
N GLY A 238 -0.72 28.55 -21.27
CA GLY A 238 0.52 27.78 -21.51
C GLY A 238 1.58 28.07 -20.47
#